data_AF-A0A382KSK7-F1
#
_entry.id   AF-A0A382KSK7-F1
#
_cell.length_a   1.000
_cell.length_b   1.000
_cell.length_c   1.000
_cell.angle_alpha   90.00
_cell.angle_beta   90.00
_cell.angle_gamma   90.00
#
_symmetry.space_group_name_H-M   'P 1'
#
loop_
_entity.id
_entity.type
_entity.pdbx_description
1 polymer ?
#
loop_
_entity_poly.entity_id
_entity_poly.type
_entity_poly.pdbx_seq_one_letter_code
_entity_poly.pdbx_strand_id
1 'polypeptide(L)'
;MYFSAVENIDKAKGKVFNIGGTMENSLSLIELFALLEREMGIEMQYKQLPWRESDQKVFVADISKVTKKLGWRPEVDKILGIKKIIDWIYSLAK
;
A
#
# COMPACT_ATOMS: atom_id res chain seq x y z
N MET A 1 -0.33 -11.08 6.33
CA MET A 1 0.33 -10.65 7.59
C MET A 1 -0.37 -11.24 8.81
N TYR A 2 -1.62 -10.86 9.10
CA TYR A 2 -2.35 -11.32 10.29
C TYR A 2 -2.40 -12.85 10.43
N PHE A 3 -2.80 -13.58 9.38
CA PHE A 3 -2.84 -15.06 9.42
C PHE A 3 -1.47 -15.67 9.70
N SER A 4 -0.42 -15.22 8.99
CA SER A 4 0.96 -15.67 9.22
C SER A 4 1.43 -15.41 10.67
N ALA A 5 1.02 -14.30 11.28
CA ALA A 5 1.32 -14.00 12.68
C ALA A 5 0.55 -14.90 13.67
N VAL A 6 -0.71 -15.23 13.36
CA VAL A 6 -1.52 -16.18 14.15
C VAL A 6 -0.94 -17.58 14.07
N GLU A 7 -0.63 -18.06 12.87
CA GLU A 7 0.00 -19.36 12.61
C GLU A 7 1.38 -19.50 13.27
N ASN A 8 2.07 -18.38 13.49
CA ASN A 8 3.40 -18.32 14.10
C ASN A 8 3.41 -17.51 15.40
N ILE A 9 2.36 -17.61 16.21
CA ILE A 9 2.17 -16.75 17.39
C ILE A 9 3.36 -16.81 18.37
N ASP A 10 4.01 -17.96 18.54
CA ASP A 10 5.20 -18.06 19.40
C ASP A 10 6.39 -17.23 18.88
N LYS A 11 6.47 -17.02 17.57
CA LYS A 11 7.47 -16.14 16.95
C LYS A 11 7.02 -14.68 16.94
N ALA A 12 5.73 -14.40 17.00
CA ALA A 12 5.14 -13.06 16.85
C ALA A 12 4.82 -12.36 18.18
N LYS A 13 4.41 -13.09 19.23
CA LYS A 13 3.94 -12.52 20.50
C LYS A 13 4.97 -11.60 21.14
N GLY A 14 4.52 -10.45 21.63
CA GLY A 14 5.37 -9.44 22.27
C GLY A 14 6.29 -8.66 21.30
N LYS A 15 6.10 -8.78 19.99
CA LYS A 15 6.93 -8.07 19.00
C LYS A 15 6.11 -7.07 18.19
N VAL A 16 6.74 -5.94 17.93
CA VAL A 16 6.26 -4.93 16.98
C VAL A 16 6.86 -5.15 15.59
N PHE A 17 6.08 -4.90 14.55
CA PHE A 17 6.50 -5.01 13.16
C PHE A 17 5.94 -3.82 12.37
N ASN A 18 6.79 -3.18 11.57
CA ASN A 18 6.31 -2.29 10.52
C ASN A 18 5.82 -3.15 9.36
N ILE A 19 4.64 -2.84 8.85
CA ILE A 19 3.99 -3.58 7.76
C ILE A 19 3.69 -2.60 6.64
N GLY A 20 4.00 -2.99 5.41
CA GLY A 20 3.72 -2.19 4.22
C GLY A 20 4.19 -2.92 2.96
N GLY A 21 4.04 -2.24 1.83
CA GLY A 21 4.30 -2.80 0.50
C GLY A 21 5.76 -2.81 0.06
N THR A 22 6.70 -2.29 0.88
CA THR A 22 8.10 -1.98 0.52
C THR A 22 8.25 -0.83 -0.47
N MET A 23 9.49 -0.47 -0.80
CA MET A 23 9.80 0.65 -1.71
C MET A 23 9.31 0.36 -3.13
N GLU A 24 9.36 -0.91 -3.55
CA GLU A 24 8.89 -1.35 -4.86
C GLU A 24 7.40 -1.01 -5.08
N ASN A 25 6.59 -1.04 -4.01
CA ASN A 25 5.18 -0.68 -4.05
C ASN A 25 4.86 0.73 -3.52
N SER A 26 5.85 1.59 -3.27
CA SER A 26 5.58 2.97 -2.89
C SER A 26 5.06 3.80 -4.07
N LEU A 27 4.24 4.80 -3.75
CA LEU A 27 3.75 5.83 -4.66
C LEU A 27 3.63 7.16 -3.90
N SER A 28 4.03 8.24 -4.56
CA SER A 28 3.57 9.59 -4.28
C SER A 28 2.17 9.82 -4.86
N LEU A 29 1.51 10.91 -4.45
CA LEU A 29 0.21 11.31 -5.03
C LEU A 29 0.30 11.56 -6.53
N ILE A 30 1.40 12.16 -7.01
CA ILE A 30 1.57 12.48 -8.43
C ILE A 30 1.75 11.21 -9.27
N GLU A 31 2.52 10.23 -8.77
CA GLU A 31 2.65 8.93 -9.45
C GLU A 31 1.33 8.15 -9.44
N LEU A 32 0.55 8.25 -8.36
CA LEU A 32 -0.79 7.66 -8.30
C LEU A 32 -1.74 8.33 -9.31
N PHE A 33 -1.73 9.66 -9.43
CA PHE A 33 -2.56 10.37 -10.40
C PHE A 33 -2.21 9.96 -11.83
N ALA A 34 -0.93 9.96 -12.20
CA ALA A 34 -0.50 9.53 -13.52
C ALA A 34 -0.91 8.07 -13.83
N LEU A 35 -0.89 7.20 -12.82
CA LEU A 35 -1.37 5.83 -12.94
C LEU A 35 -2.89 5.78 -13.18
N LEU A 36 -3.68 6.55 -12.42
CA LEU A 36 -5.13 6.60 -12.59
C LEU A 36 -5.54 7.19 -13.95
N GLU A 37 -4.90 8.26 -14.39
CA GLU A 37 -5.11 8.85 -15.72
C GLU A 37 -4.91 7.82 -16.83
N ARG A 38 -3.83 7.04 -16.74
CA ARG A 38 -3.54 5.95 -17.68
C ARG A 38 -4.58 4.84 -17.64
N GLU A 39 -4.93 4.35 -16.46
CA GLU A 39 -5.82 3.18 -16.32
C GLU A 39 -7.29 3.53 -16.63
N MET A 40 -7.70 4.79 -16.44
CA MET A 40 -9.09 5.21 -16.59
C MET A 40 -9.33 6.08 -17.84
N GLY A 41 -8.28 6.53 -18.53
CA GLY A 41 -8.40 7.40 -19.70
C GLY A 41 -8.96 8.78 -19.35
N ILE A 42 -8.61 9.30 -18.18
CA ILE A 42 -9.07 10.60 -17.65
C ILE A 42 -7.89 11.56 -17.46
N GLU A 43 -8.20 12.83 -17.22
CA GLU A 43 -7.23 13.83 -16.76
C GLU A 43 -7.58 14.26 -15.32
N MET A 44 -6.62 14.17 -14.42
CA MET A 44 -6.81 14.49 -13.00
C MET A 44 -6.69 15.99 -12.78
N GLN A 45 -7.81 16.64 -12.46
CA GLN A 45 -7.84 18.04 -12.07
C GLN A 45 -7.71 18.18 -10.55
N TYR A 46 -6.64 18.82 -10.06
CA TYR A 46 -6.42 19.04 -8.63
C TYR A 46 -5.78 20.40 -8.35
N LYS A 47 -5.97 20.89 -7.12
CA LYS A 47 -5.32 22.10 -6.60
C LYS A 47 -4.37 21.74 -5.48
N GLN A 48 -3.20 22.37 -5.46
CA GLN A 48 -2.27 22.24 -4.35
C GLN A 48 -2.76 23.11 -3.19
N LEU A 49 -2.88 22.50 -2.02
CA LEU A 49 -3.23 23.16 -0.77
C LEU A 49 -2.03 23.09 0.18
N PRO A 50 -2.02 23.87 1.29
CA PRO A 50 -1.02 23.70 2.33
C PRO A 50 -0.94 22.26 2.81
N TRP A 51 0.25 21.85 3.27
CA TRP A 51 0.47 20.53 3.87
C TRP A 51 -0.49 20.30 5.03
N ARG A 52 -0.95 19.05 5.19
CA ARG A 52 -1.72 18.71 6.38
C ARG A 52 -0.78 18.74 7.57
N GLU A 53 -1.28 19.22 8.70
CA GLU A 53 -0.52 19.21 9.93
C GLU A 53 -0.09 17.78 10.28
N SER A 54 1.17 17.61 10.65
CA SER A 54 1.79 16.32 10.98
C SER A 54 1.90 15.31 9.82
N ASP A 55 1.71 15.72 8.56
CA ASP A 55 1.94 14.83 7.42
C ASP A 55 3.42 14.38 7.36
N GLN A 56 3.61 13.08 7.22
CA GLN A 56 4.92 12.51 6.93
C GLN A 56 5.17 12.59 5.43
N LYS A 57 6.23 13.31 5.02
CA LYS A 57 6.60 13.45 3.61
C LYS A 57 6.84 12.10 2.92
N VAL A 58 7.41 11.15 3.65
CA VAL A 58 7.68 9.79 3.18
C VAL A 58 7.47 8.81 4.33
N PHE A 59 6.69 7.76 4.08
CA PHE A 59 6.65 6.58 4.93
C PHE A 59 6.69 5.33 4.05
N VAL A 60 7.74 4.54 4.21
CA VAL A 60 7.86 3.21 3.59
C VAL A 60 8.29 2.26 4.70
N ALA A 61 7.50 1.22 4.93
CA ALA A 61 7.79 0.25 5.98
C ALA A 61 8.99 -0.62 5.60
N ASP A 62 10.03 -0.63 6.43
CA ASP A 62 11.02 -1.72 6.42
C ASP A 62 10.38 -2.99 7.01
N ILE A 63 10.18 -3.99 6.15
CA ILE A 63 9.56 -5.28 6.51
C ILE A 63 10.59 -6.39 6.75
N SER A 64 11.88 -6.07 6.85
CA SER A 64 12.96 -7.05 7.06
C SER A 64 12.69 -7.96 8.26
N LYS A 65 12.19 -7.39 9.36
CA LYS A 65 11.87 -8.11 10.60
C LYS A 65 10.76 -9.13 10.42
N VAL A 66 9.64 -8.75 9.79
CA VAL A 66 8.49 -9.66 9.59
C VAL A 66 8.82 -10.74 8.56
N THR A 67 9.53 -10.36 7.50
CA THR A 67 10.05 -11.29 6.49
C THR A 67 10.94 -12.36 7.14
N LYS A 68 11.91 -11.95 7.97
CA LYS A 68 12.84 -12.89 8.63
C LYS A 68 12.15 -13.79 9.66
N LYS A 69 11.17 -13.28 10.40
CA LYS A 69 10.56 -14.02 11.52
C LYS A 69 9.38 -14.89 11.12
N LEU A 70 8.58 -14.43 10.18
CA LEU A 70 7.31 -15.06 9.81
C LEU A 70 7.28 -15.52 8.35
N GLY A 71 8.31 -15.21 7.55
CA GLY A 71 8.34 -15.53 6.12
C GLY A 71 7.38 -14.68 5.26
N TRP A 72 6.58 -13.81 5.88
CA TRP A 72 5.59 -13.00 5.19
C TRP A 72 6.22 -11.90 4.34
N ARG A 73 5.70 -11.74 3.11
CA ARG A 73 6.01 -10.66 2.18
C ARG A 73 4.71 -10.20 1.48
N PRO A 74 4.62 -8.95 0.99
CA PRO A 74 3.54 -8.54 0.10
C PRO A 74 3.67 -9.26 -1.25
N GLU A 75 2.55 -9.76 -1.79
CA GLU A 75 2.51 -10.53 -3.06
C GLU A 75 1.81 -9.77 -4.18
N VAL A 76 1.02 -8.75 -3.84
CA VAL A 76 0.30 -7.92 -4.81
C VAL A 76 1.10 -6.65 -5.03
N ASP A 77 1.50 -6.40 -6.28
CA ASP A 77 2.17 -5.15 -6.63
C ASP A 77 1.19 -3.98 -6.71
N LYS A 78 1.71 -2.76 -6.65
CA LYS A 78 0.92 -1.52 -6.65
C LYS A 78 0.00 -1.37 -7.87
N ILE A 79 0.44 -1.77 -9.07
CA ILE A 79 -0.36 -1.61 -10.29
C ILE A 79 -1.52 -2.59 -10.26
N LEU A 80 -1.25 -3.86 -9.96
CA LEU A 80 -2.29 -4.88 -9.83
C LEU A 80 -3.29 -4.53 -8.72
N GLY A 81 -2.82 -4.04 -7.58
CA GLY A 81 -3.66 -3.62 -6.47
C GLY A 81 -4.62 -2.48 -6.84
N ILE A 82 -4.10 -1.45 -7.54
CA ILE A 82 -4.90 -0.30 -7.98
C ILE A 82 -5.95 -0.71 -9.02
N LYS A 83 -5.58 -1.56 -10.00
CA LYS A 83 -6.54 -2.11 -10.97
C LYS A 83 -7.71 -2.83 -10.29
N LYS A 84 -7.41 -3.70 -9.32
CA LYS A 84 -8.44 -4.40 -8.55
C LYS A 84 -9.38 -3.45 -7.80
N ILE A 85 -8.87 -2.34 -7.28
CA ILE A 85 -9.70 -1.32 -6.61
C ILE A 85 -10.60 -0.61 -7.63
N ILE A 86 -10.07 -0.23 -8.79
CA ILE A 86 -10.85 0.38 -9.88
C ILE A 86 -11.99 -0.55 -10.29
N ASP A 87 -11.69 -1.82 -10.58
CA ASP A 87 -12.69 -2.82 -10.97
C ASP A 87 -13.76 -3.02 -9.89
N TRP A 88 -13.34 -3.06 -8.62
CA TRP A 88 -14.26 -3.18 -7.50
C TRP A 88 -15.20 -1.97 -7.39
N ILE A 89 -14.68 -0.74 -7.51
CA ILE A 89 -15.51 0.48 -7.49
C ILE A 89 -16.52 0.47 -8.66
N TYR A 90 -16.12 0.08 -9.87
CA TYR A 90 -17.03 -0.04 -11.00
C TYR A 90 -18.10 -1.11 -10.78
N SER A 91 -17.78 -2.18 -10.06
CA SER A 91 -18.76 -3.23 -9.73
C SER A 91 -19.89 -2.74 -8.81
N LEU A 92 -19.66 -1.68 -8.02
CA LEU A 92 -20.64 -1.06 -7.13
C LEU A 92 -21.55 -0.05 -7.83
N ALA A 93 -21.16 0.44 -9.01
CA ALA A 93 -21.92 1.41 -9.79
C ALA A 93 -23.01 0.77 -10.68
N LYS A 94 -23.22 -0.55 -10.53
CA LYS A 94 -24.33 -1.31 -11.14
C LYS A 94 -25.50 -1.39 -10.16
#